data_AF-A0A1N6E1N0-F1
#
_entry.id   AF-A0A1N6E1N0-F1
#
_cell.length_a   1.000
_cell.length_b   1.000
_cell.length_c   1.000
_cell.angle_alpha   90.00
_cell.angle_beta   90.00
_cell.angle_gamma   90.00
#
_symmetry.space_group_name_H-M   'P 1'
#
loop_
_entity.id
_entity.type
_entity.pdbx_description
1 polymer ?
#
loop_
_entity_poly.entity_id
_entity_poly.type
_entity_poly.pdbx_seq_one_letter_code
_entity_poly.pdbx_strand_id
1 'polypeptide(L)'
;MNYRNNFLLYLACLALLVASCGKKDAEPAAPAPVIAGLESEYYVVVRENISLTPTIENGVDSLVWIVNGQRVANALQYTFQAPADPGTYSLIVKAYNAGNIVQKVLQITTGRYLNWQTTANKILAIEASQKFANKTDLKWEILSAPSERYRLSDTTNSKRALFTSVDRGSFKLKVSSGELVDTLLITVKQSDKAPSPYISKVFDYLPAPGQFVNELPKYNAGDTYETIIGKVSKELVGEDANTITLGGWGGYVVVGFDHTIVNVPGRRDFRIHGNAFGANANPRPNAPFGGSCEPAIVMVAYDKNKNGKPDEDEWYEIKGSGNFSAENEPWYSAAVASKNDVRTFRNYEMTYSRPVTETPGTPQGHISIPNYISWSDNQGQQGYKIKNTYHTQSYYPGWVKDDQITYKGIRLARNGIEESGQGSYFVLYAFKYGYVDNYPNTHDNSGIDIDWAIDKNGNKVLLPGIDFVKLYNGVDQENGWLGEASTEISRGEDLHLLGTKIATINQ
;
A
#
# COMPACT_ATOMS: atom_id res chain seq x y z
N MET A 1 -94.30 -13.12 39.61
CA MET A 1 -95.39 -12.69 38.70
C MET A 1 -94.73 -12.43 37.34
N ASN A 2 -94.64 -13.42 36.46
CA ASN A 2 -95.63 -13.91 35.49
C ASN A 2 -95.86 -12.96 34.29
N TYR A 3 -95.72 -13.53 33.09
CA TYR A 3 -96.11 -13.09 31.73
C TYR A 3 -95.14 -12.18 30.94
N ARG A 4 -94.51 -12.71 29.87
CA ARG A 4 -95.00 -13.09 28.51
C ARG A 4 -95.18 -11.89 27.56
N ASN A 5 -94.22 -11.79 26.65
CA ASN A 5 -94.36 -11.92 25.18
C ASN A 5 -95.39 -11.10 24.37
N ASN A 6 -94.83 -10.61 23.25
CA ASN A 6 -95.41 -10.35 21.92
C ASN A 6 -95.97 -8.94 21.67
N PHE A 7 -95.42 -8.19 20.71
CA PHE A 7 -95.87 -8.22 19.30
C PHE A 7 -95.00 -7.31 18.41
N LEU A 8 -94.74 -7.76 17.18
CA LEU A 8 -94.01 -7.08 16.10
C LEU A 8 -94.85 -5.96 15.44
N LEU A 9 -94.22 -4.90 14.91
CA LEU A 9 -94.19 -4.60 13.45
C LEU A 9 -93.36 -3.33 13.10
N TYR A 10 -92.48 -3.51 12.10
CA TYR A 10 -91.77 -2.60 11.17
C TYR A 10 -92.35 -1.18 10.96
N LEU A 11 -91.59 -0.10 10.65
CA LEU A 11 -90.73 0.09 9.47
C LEU A 11 -89.87 1.40 9.55
N ALA A 12 -88.61 1.30 9.10
CA ALA A 12 -87.73 2.28 8.41
C ALA A 12 -87.60 3.76 8.86
N CYS A 13 -86.39 4.14 9.29
CA CYS A 13 -85.51 5.09 8.54
C CYS A 13 -84.11 5.20 9.17
N LEU A 14 -83.14 4.60 8.47
CA LEU A 14 -81.77 5.03 8.20
C LEU A 14 -81.17 6.21 9.03
N ALA A 15 -80.11 5.95 9.81
CA ALA A 15 -78.75 6.50 9.59
C ALA A 15 -77.81 6.32 10.81
N LEU A 16 -76.58 5.88 10.50
CA LEU A 16 -75.33 6.02 11.26
C LEU A 16 -75.13 5.18 12.54
N LEU A 17 -74.63 3.95 12.34
CA LEU A 17 -73.63 3.36 13.24
C LEU A 17 -72.54 2.71 12.39
N VAL A 18 -71.34 3.28 12.49
CA VAL A 18 -70.12 2.84 11.81
C VAL A 18 -69.69 1.51 12.44
N ALA A 19 -69.89 0.41 11.71
CA ALA A 19 -69.25 -0.86 12.03
C ALA A 19 -67.77 -0.78 11.62
N SER A 20 -66.90 -0.59 12.62
CA SER A 20 -65.46 -0.76 12.48
C SER A 20 -65.16 -2.24 12.20
N CYS A 21 -65.21 -2.62 10.92
CA CYS A 21 -64.49 -3.78 10.44
C CYS A 21 -63.01 -3.39 10.42
N GLY A 22 -62.26 -3.82 11.43
CA GLY A 22 -60.80 -3.74 11.41
C GLY A 22 -60.27 -4.47 10.17
N LYS A 23 -59.90 -3.71 9.15
CA LYS A 23 -58.97 -4.19 8.13
C LYS A 23 -57.68 -4.50 8.88
N LYS A 24 -57.29 -5.77 8.95
CA LYS A 24 -55.88 -6.10 9.18
C LYS A 24 -55.14 -5.45 8.01
N ASP A 25 -54.44 -4.35 8.29
CA ASP A 25 -53.47 -3.81 7.37
C ASP A 25 -52.52 -4.95 6.99
N ALA A 26 -52.32 -5.17 5.70
CA ALA A 26 -51.37 -6.18 5.24
C ALA A 26 -50.00 -5.79 5.78
N GLU A 27 -49.41 -6.66 6.62
CA GLU A 27 -48.02 -6.48 7.05
C GLU A 27 -47.15 -6.29 5.79
N PRO A 28 -46.24 -5.30 5.78
CA PRO A 28 -45.35 -5.09 4.66
C PRO A 28 -44.57 -6.38 4.40
N ALA A 29 -44.56 -6.84 3.15
CA ALA A 29 -43.87 -8.06 2.77
C ALA A 29 -42.41 -8.00 3.22
N ALA A 30 -41.94 -9.04 3.89
CA ALA A 30 -40.56 -9.11 4.34
C ALA A 30 -39.62 -9.00 3.13
N PRO A 31 -38.52 -8.23 3.21
CA PRO A 31 -37.55 -8.16 2.12
C PRO A 31 -36.94 -9.56 1.88
N ALA A 32 -36.67 -9.92 0.63
CA ALA A 32 -36.09 -11.23 0.30
C ALA A 32 -34.71 -11.41 0.95
N PRO A 33 -34.38 -12.58 1.53
CA PRO A 33 -33.10 -12.81 2.21
C PRO A 33 -31.91 -12.61 1.27
N VAL A 34 -30.87 -11.93 1.74
CA VAL A 34 -29.59 -11.80 1.02
C VAL A 34 -28.56 -12.72 1.65
N ILE A 35 -28.05 -13.68 0.87
CA ILE A 35 -27.05 -14.67 1.33
C ILE A 35 -25.64 -14.19 0.99
N ALA A 36 -24.95 -13.65 1.99
CA ALA A 36 -23.56 -13.22 1.92
C ALA A 36 -22.63 -14.21 2.66
N GLY A 37 -21.32 -13.93 2.71
CA GLY A 37 -20.35 -14.72 3.48
C GLY A 37 -19.95 -16.09 2.93
N LEU A 38 -20.58 -16.57 1.85
CA LEU A 38 -20.18 -17.81 1.15
C LEU A 38 -19.51 -17.51 -0.20
N GLU A 39 -18.46 -18.26 -0.52
CA GLU A 39 -17.81 -18.24 -1.83
C GLU A 39 -18.59 -19.09 -2.85
N SER A 40 -18.32 -18.88 -4.15
CA SER A 40 -18.92 -19.69 -5.23
C SER A 40 -18.26 -21.06 -5.37
N GLU A 41 -17.02 -21.22 -4.90
CA GLU A 41 -16.26 -22.46 -5.01
C GLU A 41 -15.50 -22.76 -3.71
N TYR A 42 -15.40 -24.04 -3.38
CA TYR A 42 -14.65 -24.58 -2.26
C TYR A 42 -13.88 -25.82 -2.69
N TYR A 43 -12.74 -26.06 -2.05
CA TYR A 43 -11.96 -27.27 -2.26
C TYR A 43 -11.68 -27.92 -0.91
N VAL A 44 -11.82 -29.24 -0.84
CA VAL A 44 -11.69 -29.99 0.42
C VAL A 44 -10.82 -31.22 0.16
N VAL A 45 -9.90 -31.52 1.08
CA VAL A 45 -9.14 -32.78 0.96
C VAL A 45 -10.07 -33.95 1.23
N VAL A 46 -9.89 -35.01 0.46
CA VAL A 46 -10.65 -36.26 0.67
C VAL A 46 -10.57 -36.69 2.14
N ARG A 47 -11.70 -37.09 2.72
CA ARG A 47 -11.87 -37.44 4.16
C ARG A 47 -11.76 -36.29 5.17
N GLU A 48 -11.54 -35.05 4.75
CA GLU A 48 -11.64 -33.88 5.64
C GLU A 48 -13.06 -33.28 5.62
N ASN A 49 -13.26 -32.19 6.38
CA ASN A 49 -14.53 -31.48 6.42
C ASN A 49 -14.32 -29.96 6.26
N ILE A 50 -15.38 -29.28 5.82
CA ILE A 50 -15.44 -27.82 5.78
C ILE A 50 -16.76 -27.36 6.38
N SER A 51 -16.70 -26.32 7.21
CA SER A 51 -17.89 -25.71 7.80
C SER A 51 -18.25 -24.40 7.12
N LEU A 52 -19.52 -24.26 6.77
CA LEU A 52 -20.06 -23.19 5.94
C LEU A 52 -21.12 -22.43 6.74
N THR A 53 -20.85 -21.16 6.99
CA THR A 53 -21.72 -20.26 7.75
C THR A 53 -21.97 -18.99 6.93
N PRO A 54 -23.13 -18.86 6.28
CA PRO A 54 -23.48 -17.65 5.55
C PRO A 54 -23.78 -16.50 6.52
N THR A 55 -23.52 -15.28 6.06
CA THR A 55 -24.08 -14.08 6.67
C THR A 55 -25.40 -13.77 5.98
N ILE A 56 -26.45 -13.53 6.75
CA ILE A 56 -27.74 -13.10 6.19
C ILE A 56 -27.94 -11.63 6.55
N GLU A 57 -28.06 -10.76 5.54
CA GLU A 57 -28.10 -9.31 5.75
C GLU A 57 -29.45 -8.82 6.31
N ASN A 58 -30.51 -9.60 6.11
CA ASN A 58 -31.87 -9.33 6.57
C ASN A 58 -32.54 -10.60 7.15
N GLY A 59 -33.81 -10.50 7.60
CA GLY A 59 -34.47 -11.59 8.31
C GLY A 59 -34.60 -12.90 7.50
N VAL A 60 -34.28 -14.03 8.14
CA VAL A 60 -34.45 -15.40 7.62
C VAL A 60 -35.13 -16.28 8.66
N ASP A 61 -36.08 -17.09 8.20
CA ASP A 61 -36.81 -18.05 9.04
C ASP A 61 -36.10 -19.42 9.05
N SER A 62 -35.52 -19.82 7.91
CA SER A 62 -34.75 -21.07 7.81
C SER A 62 -33.74 -21.09 6.66
N LEU A 63 -32.68 -21.88 6.83
CA LEU A 63 -31.68 -22.19 5.82
C LEU A 63 -31.66 -23.69 5.53
N VAL A 64 -31.89 -24.07 4.27
CA VAL A 64 -31.87 -25.46 3.81
C VAL A 64 -30.68 -25.69 2.89
N TRP A 65 -29.92 -26.74 3.18
CA TRP A 65 -28.70 -27.11 2.45
C TRP A 65 -28.96 -28.34 1.58
N ILE A 66 -28.50 -28.31 0.33
CA ILE A 66 -28.75 -29.35 -0.66
C ILE A 66 -27.42 -29.69 -1.37
N VAL A 67 -26.93 -30.91 -1.26
CA VAL A 67 -25.73 -31.40 -1.99
C VAL A 67 -26.18 -32.34 -3.11
N ASN A 68 -25.76 -32.07 -4.35
CA ASN A 68 -26.08 -32.86 -5.54
C ASN A 68 -27.59 -33.18 -5.65
N GLY A 69 -28.44 -32.19 -5.34
CA GLY A 69 -29.90 -32.32 -5.38
C GLY A 69 -30.54 -32.96 -4.15
N GLN A 70 -29.77 -33.48 -3.18
CA GLN A 70 -30.28 -34.07 -1.95
C GLN A 70 -30.21 -33.09 -0.78
N ARG A 71 -31.33 -32.91 -0.07
CA ARG A 71 -31.36 -32.10 1.16
C ARG A 71 -30.50 -32.77 2.24
N VAL A 72 -29.50 -32.06 2.74
CA VAL A 72 -28.54 -32.56 3.73
C VAL A 72 -28.67 -31.91 5.10
N ALA A 73 -29.20 -30.68 5.19
CA ALA A 73 -29.40 -30.00 6.47
C ALA A 73 -30.51 -28.94 6.43
N ASN A 74 -30.99 -28.56 7.62
CA ASN A 74 -31.82 -27.38 7.88
C ASN A 74 -31.29 -26.68 9.14
N ALA A 75 -30.34 -25.78 8.96
CA ALA A 75 -29.57 -25.17 10.04
C ALA A 75 -28.88 -23.90 9.55
N LEU A 76 -28.51 -23.00 10.47
CA LEU A 76 -27.80 -21.76 10.14
C LEU A 76 -26.38 -22.01 9.60
N GLN A 77 -25.82 -23.20 9.84
CA GLN A 77 -24.49 -23.63 9.40
C GLN A 77 -24.56 -25.06 8.90
N TYR A 78 -23.69 -25.41 7.95
CA TYR A 78 -23.55 -26.78 7.44
C TYR A 78 -22.09 -27.19 7.36
N THR A 79 -21.79 -28.42 7.81
CA THR A 79 -20.46 -29.01 7.66
C THR A 79 -20.50 -30.10 6.59
N PHE A 80 -19.83 -29.85 5.48
CA PHE A 80 -19.64 -30.83 4.41
C PHE A 80 -18.47 -31.78 4.78
N GLN A 81 -18.69 -33.08 4.66
CA GLN A 81 -17.65 -34.11 4.84
C GLN A 81 -17.23 -34.66 3.48
N ALA A 82 -15.96 -34.49 3.12
CA ALA A 82 -15.42 -34.94 1.84
C ALA A 82 -15.28 -36.46 1.78
N PRO A 83 -15.76 -37.13 0.71
CA PRO A 83 -15.55 -38.56 0.52
C PRO A 83 -14.08 -38.95 0.34
N ALA A 84 -13.79 -40.25 0.36
CA ALA A 84 -12.43 -40.78 0.19
C ALA A 84 -11.86 -40.59 -1.22
N ASP A 85 -12.75 -40.49 -2.21
CA ASP A 85 -12.39 -40.31 -3.60
C ASP A 85 -12.59 -38.85 -4.04
N PRO A 86 -11.67 -38.31 -4.88
CA PRO A 86 -11.86 -37.00 -5.49
C PRO A 86 -13.16 -36.91 -6.29
N GLY A 87 -13.80 -35.75 -6.26
CA GLY A 87 -15.08 -35.53 -6.93
C GLY A 87 -15.50 -34.07 -6.91
N THR A 88 -16.56 -33.74 -7.63
CA THR A 88 -17.16 -32.39 -7.62
C THR A 88 -18.61 -32.49 -7.16
N TYR A 89 -19.03 -31.57 -6.30
CA TYR A 89 -20.34 -31.55 -5.66
C TYR A 89 -20.97 -30.17 -5.84
N SER A 90 -22.21 -30.11 -6.31
CA SER A 90 -23.01 -28.87 -6.30
C SER A 90 -23.68 -28.73 -4.94
N LEU A 91 -23.40 -27.66 -4.22
CA LEU A 91 -24.07 -27.29 -2.98
C LEU A 91 -24.98 -26.09 -3.22
N ILE A 92 -26.23 -26.20 -2.79
CA ILE A 92 -27.21 -25.12 -2.83
C ILE A 92 -27.62 -24.80 -1.40
N VAL A 93 -27.52 -23.53 -1.02
CA VAL A 93 -28.16 -23.02 0.20
C VAL A 93 -29.40 -22.23 -0.21
N LYS A 94 -30.55 -22.59 0.37
CA LYS A 94 -31.83 -21.89 0.19
C LYS A 94 -32.20 -21.18 1.47
N ALA A 95 -32.43 -19.88 1.38
CA ALA A 95 -32.93 -19.04 2.46
C ALA A 95 -34.43 -18.77 2.27
N TYR A 96 -35.18 -18.94 3.36
CA TYR A 96 -36.62 -18.77 3.39
C TYR A 96 -36.97 -17.66 4.37
N ASN A 97 -37.89 -16.79 3.97
CA ASN A 97 -38.67 -15.98 4.90
C ASN A 97 -40.11 -15.82 4.40
N ALA A 98 -40.94 -15.10 5.16
CA ALA A 98 -42.33 -14.83 4.80
C ALA A 98 -42.46 -14.28 3.37
N GLY A 99 -42.85 -15.17 2.44
CA GLY A 99 -43.11 -14.84 1.03
C GLY A 99 -41.94 -14.96 0.06
N ASN A 100 -40.70 -15.24 0.52
CA ASN A 100 -39.54 -15.33 -0.37
C ASN A 100 -38.73 -16.63 -0.21
N ILE A 101 -38.15 -17.06 -1.33
CA ILE A 101 -37.14 -18.11 -1.39
C ILE A 101 -35.99 -17.59 -2.23
N VAL A 102 -34.81 -17.47 -1.63
CA VAL A 102 -33.57 -17.10 -2.33
C VAL A 102 -32.61 -18.27 -2.26
N GLN A 103 -31.86 -18.50 -3.33
CA GLN A 103 -30.87 -19.57 -3.37
C GLN A 103 -29.51 -19.06 -3.81
N LYS A 104 -28.46 -19.65 -3.25
CA LYS A 104 -27.08 -19.49 -3.72
C LYS A 104 -26.51 -20.85 -4.03
N VAL A 105 -25.95 -20.98 -5.23
CA VAL A 105 -25.29 -22.19 -5.71
C VAL A 105 -23.79 -22.01 -5.56
N LEU A 106 -23.13 -23.05 -5.10
CA LEU A 106 -21.68 -23.13 -4.97
C LEU A 106 -21.18 -24.54 -5.31
N GLN A 107 -19.91 -24.65 -5.66
CA GLN A 107 -19.26 -25.90 -6.06
C GLN A 107 -18.24 -26.32 -5.00
N ILE A 108 -18.23 -27.60 -4.62
CA ILE A 108 -17.20 -28.19 -3.76
C ILE A 108 -16.41 -29.21 -4.58
N THR A 109 -15.09 -29.05 -4.69
CA THR A 109 -14.21 -30.01 -5.37
C THR A 109 -13.33 -30.73 -4.34
N THR A 110 -13.46 -32.05 -4.23
CA THR A 110 -12.60 -32.87 -3.37
C THR A 110 -11.39 -33.41 -4.13
N GLY A 111 -10.24 -33.48 -3.47
CA GLY A 111 -9.03 -34.03 -4.07
C GLY A 111 -7.94 -34.39 -3.06
N ARG A 112 -6.82 -34.92 -3.56
CA ARG A 112 -5.64 -35.25 -2.75
C ARG A 112 -4.64 -34.10 -2.89
N TYR A 113 -4.80 -33.10 -2.04
CA TYR A 113 -3.99 -31.88 -2.03
C TYR A 113 -3.23 -31.75 -0.70
N LEU A 114 -2.11 -31.04 -0.72
CA LEU A 114 -1.54 -30.49 0.51
C LEU A 114 -2.28 -29.19 0.84
N ASN A 115 -2.97 -29.16 1.97
CA ASN A 115 -3.80 -28.03 2.37
C ASN A 115 -2.98 -27.01 3.16
N TRP A 116 -3.12 -25.75 2.77
CA TRP A 116 -2.62 -24.59 3.49
C TRP A 116 -3.74 -23.58 3.72
N GLN A 117 -3.65 -22.85 4.82
CA GLN A 117 -4.57 -21.76 5.13
C GLN A 117 -3.78 -20.49 5.46
N THR A 118 -4.28 -19.36 4.99
CA THR A 118 -3.77 -18.02 5.34
C THR A 118 -4.91 -17.01 5.28
N THR A 119 -4.61 -15.76 5.58
CA THR A 119 -5.51 -14.61 5.39
C THR A 119 -5.01 -13.73 4.25
N ALA A 120 -5.88 -12.91 3.68
CA ALA A 120 -5.50 -11.91 2.68
C ALA A 120 -4.43 -10.94 3.23
N ASN A 121 -3.60 -10.38 2.34
CA ASN A 121 -2.51 -9.45 2.63
C ASN A 121 -1.49 -9.99 3.66
N LYS A 122 -1.24 -11.29 3.62
CA LYS A 122 -0.27 -11.96 4.50
C LYS A 122 0.59 -12.94 3.71
N ILE A 123 1.90 -12.81 3.88
CA ILE A 123 2.87 -13.72 3.27
C ILE A 123 2.79 -15.10 3.93
N LEU A 124 2.46 -16.11 3.11
CA LEU A 124 2.50 -17.52 3.44
C LEU A 124 3.78 -18.14 2.85
N ALA A 125 4.61 -18.72 3.70
CA ALA A 125 5.72 -19.57 3.28
C ALA A 125 5.21 -21.01 3.09
N ILE A 126 5.47 -21.57 1.92
CA ILE A 126 5.04 -22.92 1.53
C ILE A 126 6.30 -23.75 1.30
N GLU A 127 6.43 -24.86 2.03
CA GLU A 127 7.54 -25.80 1.84
C GLU A 127 7.12 -26.96 0.94
N ALA A 128 8.02 -27.37 0.04
CA ALA A 128 7.85 -28.57 -0.74
C ALA A 128 7.85 -29.81 0.19
N SER A 129 7.08 -30.83 -0.17
CA SER A 129 7.03 -32.05 0.63
C SER A 129 8.36 -32.81 0.62
N GLN A 130 8.54 -33.72 1.60
CA GLN A 130 9.79 -34.44 1.79
C GLN A 130 10.25 -35.27 0.59
N LYS A 131 9.36 -35.60 -0.35
CA LYS A 131 9.72 -36.30 -1.59
C LYS A 131 10.64 -35.46 -2.50
N PHE A 132 10.67 -34.15 -2.32
CA PHE A 132 11.56 -33.23 -3.02
C PHE A 132 12.87 -32.94 -2.27
N ALA A 133 13.14 -33.60 -1.14
CA ALA A 133 14.30 -33.28 -0.28
C ALA A 133 15.65 -33.33 -1.01
N ASN A 134 15.80 -34.21 -2.00
CA ASN A 134 17.03 -34.38 -2.80
C ASN A 134 16.98 -33.66 -4.15
N LYS A 135 16.00 -32.77 -4.37
CA LYS A 135 15.81 -32.02 -5.61
C LYS A 135 16.26 -30.57 -5.45
N THR A 136 16.80 -30.01 -6.53
CA THR A 136 17.33 -28.65 -6.59
C THR A 136 16.72 -27.84 -7.73
N ASP A 137 15.84 -28.44 -8.53
CA ASP A 137 15.27 -27.91 -9.78
C ASP A 137 13.75 -27.75 -9.68
N LEU A 138 13.25 -27.43 -8.48
CA LEU A 138 11.82 -27.29 -8.24
C LEU A 138 11.22 -26.14 -9.06
N LYS A 139 10.02 -26.38 -9.57
CA LYS A 139 9.19 -25.40 -10.27
C LYS A 139 7.86 -25.24 -9.55
N TRP A 140 7.51 -24.00 -9.25
CA TRP A 140 6.25 -23.64 -8.60
C TRP A 140 5.35 -22.88 -9.57
N GLU A 141 4.08 -23.29 -9.68
CA GLU A 141 3.14 -22.74 -10.66
C GLU A 141 1.72 -22.65 -10.10
N ILE A 142 1.08 -21.48 -10.22
CA ILE A 142 -0.35 -21.34 -9.94
C ILE A 142 -1.13 -21.96 -11.10
N LEU A 143 -1.91 -22.99 -10.80
CA LEU A 143 -2.79 -23.67 -11.76
C LEU A 143 -4.15 -23.00 -11.89
N SER A 144 -4.65 -22.43 -10.79
CA SER A 144 -5.94 -21.77 -10.72
C SER A 144 -5.95 -20.79 -9.56
N ALA A 145 -6.52 -19.61 -9.78
CA ALA A 145 -6.68 -18.55 -8.80
C ALA A 145 -8.05 -17.89 -8.98
N PRO A 146 -8.69 -17.42 -7.90
CA PRO A 146 -9.96 -16.69 -7.96
C PRO A 146 -9.80 -15.28 -8.57
N SER A 147 -8.57 -14.73 -8.58
CA SER A 147 -8.24 -13.44 -9.17
C SER A 147 -6.78 -13.40 -9.61
N GLU A 148 -6.38 -12.30 -10.26
CA GLU A 148 -4.98 -12.02 -10.64
C GLU A 148 -4.22 -11.19 -9.59
N ARG A 149 -4.85 -10.82 -8.46
CA ARG A 149 -4.23 -9.98 -7.41
C ARG A 149 -3.51 -10.85 -6.37
N TYR A 150 -2.48 -11.54 -6.83
CA TYR A 150 -1.63 -12.39 -5.99
C TYR A 150 -0.19 -12.33 -6.45
N ARG A 151 0.71 -12.80 -5.59
CA ARG A 151 2.10 -13.07 -5.93
C ARG A 151 2.50 -14.46 -5.46
N LEU A 152 3.23 -15.14 -6.33
CA LEU A 152 4.05 -16.27 -5.99
C LEU A 152 5.50 -15.88 -6.28
N SER A 153 6.36 -15.94 -5.27
CA SER A 153 7.78 -15.58 -5.37
C SER A 153 8.67 -16.63 -4.71
N ASP A 154 10.00 -16.43 -4.82
CA ASP A 154 11.02 -17.41 -4.44
C ASP A 154 10.80 -18.78 -5.14
N THR A 155 10.45 -18.77 -6.43
CA THR A 155 9.97 -19.97 -7.14
C THR A 155 11.04 -20.76 -7.86
N THR A 156 12.27 -20.25 -7.95
CA THR A 156 13.31 -20.82 -8.82
C THR A 156 14.34 -21.56 -7.99
N ASN A 157 14.44 -22.88 -8.16
CA ASN A 157 15.39 -23.75 -7.45
C ASN A 157 15.27 -23.70 -5.91
N SER A 158 14.15 -23.19 -5.41
CA SER A 158 13.86 -23.10 -3.97
C SER A 158 12.94 -24.24 -3.54
N LYS A 159 13.25 -24.80 -2.37
CA LYS A 159 12.36 -25.75 -1.66
C LYS A 159 11.19 -25.06 -0.99
N ARG A 160 11.22 -23.74 -0.94
CA ARG A 160 10.19 -22.88 -0.41
C ARG A 160 9.60 -22.07 -1.56
N ALA A 161 8.34 -21.68 -1.44
CA ALA A 161 7.75 -20.59 -2.20
C ALA A 161 7.07 -19.62 -1.24
N LEU A 162 7.00 -18.34 -1.62
CA LEU A 162 6.27 -17.32 -0.88
C LEU A 162 5.00 -16.98 -1.65
N PHE A 163 3.86 -17.09 -1.00
CA PHE A 163 2.56 -16.79 -1.57
C PHE A 163 1.90 -15.65 -0.79
N THR A 164 1.29 -14.70 -1.50
CA THR A 164 0.42 -13.69 -0.89
C THR A 164 -0.68 -13.29 -1.88
N SER A 165 -1.81 -12.82 -1.38
CA SER A 165 -2.92 -12.35 -2.22
C SER A 165 -3.76 -11.29 -1.52
N VAL A 166 -4.29 -10.36 -2.32
CA VAL A 166 -5.28 -9.37 -1.90
C VAL A 166 -6.66 -10.02 -1.74
N ASP A 167 -6.96 -11.00 -2.60
CA ASP A 167 -8.28 -11.61 -2.69
C ASP A 167 -8.36 -12.91 -1.88
N ARG A 168 -9.49 -13.08 -1.19
CA ARG A 168 -9.87 -14.34 -0.58
C ARG A 168 -10.25 -15.38 -1.64
N GLY A 169 -10.28 -16.64 -1.23
CA GLY A 169 -10.70 -17.76 -2.06
C GLY A 169 -9.67 -18.88 -2.08
N SER A 170 -9.81 -19.77 -3.06
CA SER A 170 -9.00 -20.98 -3.14
C SER A 170 -8.04 -20.93 -4.33
N PHE A 171 -6.75 -21.04 -4.02
CA PHE A 171 -5.68 -21.09 -5.02
C PHE A 171 -5.16 -22.51 -5.14
N LYS A 172 -5.00 -22.97 -6.38
CA LYS A 172 -4.42 -24.28 -6.68
C LYS A 172 -3.01 -24.08 -7.20
N LEU A 173 -2.04 -24.58 -6.46
CA LEU A 173 -0.62 -24.46 -6.77
C LEU A 173 -0.07 -25.85 -7.13
N LYS A 174 0.94 -25.89 -7.99
CA LYS A 174 1.70 -27.09 -8.33
C LYS A 174 3.16 -26.86 -7.98
N VAL A 175 3.78 -27.87 -7.39
CA VAL A 175 5.24 -27.98 -7.30
C VAL A 175 5.71 -29.23 -8.03
N SER A 176 6.74 -29.12 -8.84
CA SER A 176 7.28 -30.25 -9.60
C SER A 176 8.80 -30.26 -9.74
N SER A 177 9.36 -31.46 -9.94
CA SER A 177 10.76 -31.72 -10.31
C SER A 177 10.81 -33.05 -11.06
N GLY A 178 11.08 -33.01 -12.37
CA GLY A 178 10.91 -34.16 -13.26
C GLY A 178 9.49 -34.73 -13.20
N GLU A 179 9.36 -36.02 -12.90
CA GLU A 179 8.07 -36.72 -12.75
C GLU A 179 7.40 -36.52 -11.39
N LEU A 180 8.12 -35.96 -10.40
CA LEU A 180 7.54 -35.70 -9.08
C LEU A 180 6.64 -34.46 -9.16
N VAL A 181 5.39 -34.61 -8.72
CA VAL A 181 4.40 -33.53 -8.71
C VAL A 181 3.62 -33.56 -7.40
N ASP A 182 3.51 -32.44 -6.70
CA ASP A 182 2.46 -32.20 -5.70
C ASP A 182 1.53 -31.10 -6.18
N THR A 183 0.25 -31.24 -5.84
CA THR A 183 -0.73 -30.17 -5.98
C THR A 183 -1.11 -29.71 -4.58
N LEU A 184 -1.04 -28.40 -4.36
CA LEU A 184 -1.37 -27.75 -3.11
C LEU A 184 -2.64 -26.93 -3.29
N LEU A 185 -3.43 -26.87 -2.23
CA LEU A 185 -4.58 -26.00 -2.13
C LEU A 185 -4.31 -24.98 -1.03
N ILE A 186 -4.38 -23.70 -1.37
CA ILE A 186 -4.27 -22.60 -0.41
C ILE A 186 -5.65 -21.97 -0.27
N THR A 187 -6.23 -22.06 0.92
CA THR A 187 -7.46 -21.32 1.25
C THR A 187 -7.09 -20.00 1.90
N VAL A 188 -7.37 -18.90 1.22
CA VAL A 188 -7.19 -17.53 1.71
C VAL A 188 -8.51 -17.06 2.30
N LYS A 189 -8.49 -16.77 3.60
CA LYS A 189 -9.64 -16.25 4.35
C LYS A 189 -9.60 -14.73 4.46
N GLN A 190 -10.73 -14.15 4.85
CA GLN A 190 -10.75 -12.76 5.32
C GLN A 190 -9.88 -12.63 6.58
N SER A 191 -9.15 -11.52 6.69
CA SER A 191 -8.44 -11.16 7.93
C SER A 191 -9.43 -10.75 9.02
N ASP A 192 -9.15 -11.13 10.28
CA ASP A 192 -10.02 -10.81 11.43
C ASP A 192 -10.18 -9.29 11.63
N LYS A 193 -9.13 -8.53 11.34
CA LYS A 193 -9.12 -7.06 11.27
C LYS A 193 -9.09 -6.63 9.81
N ALA A 194 -9.97 -5.72 9.42
CA ALA A 194 -9.90 -5.09 8.11
C ALA A 194 -8.62 -4.24 8.02
N PRO A 195 -7.78 -4.43 6.97
CA PRO A 195 -6.58 -3.63 6.79
C PRO A 195 -6.93 -2.18 6.47
N SER A 196 -6.15 -1.24 6.99
CA SER A 196 -6.22 0.16 6.58
C SER A 196 -5.42 0.34 5.29
N PRO A 197 -5.93 1.02 4.25
CA PRO A 197 -5.14 1.29 3.05
C PRO A 197 -4.02 2.31 3.28
N TYR A 198 -3.94 2.94 4.46
CA TYR A 198 -3.00 4.02 4.73
C TYR A 198 -1.82 3.59 5.61
N ILE A 199 -0.76 4.41 5.62
CA ILE A 199 0.37 4.28 6.56
C ILE A 199 -0.18 4.05 7.98
N SER A 200 0.33 3.03 8.66
CA SER A 200 -0.12 2.66 9.99
C SER A 200 0.86 3.07 11.08
N LYS A 201 2.14 3.26 10.73
CA LYS A 201 3.20 3.53 11.71
C LYS A 201 4.41 4.23 11.08
N VAL A 202 5.01 5.12 11.87
CA VAL A 202 6.35 5.67 11.63
C VAL A 202 7.33 4.96 12.56
N PHE A 203 8.42 4.45 12.01
CA PHE A 203 9.46 3.71 12.74
C PHE A 203 10.69 4.56 13.00
N ASP A 204 11.04 5.44 12.07
CA ASP A 204 12.21 6.30 12.18
C ASP A 204 12.05 7.55 11.33
N TYR A 205 12.74 8.62 11.71
CA TYR A 205 12.76 9.90 11.01
C TYR A 205 14.00 10.70 11.41
N LEU A 206 14.76 11.12 10.41
CA LEU A 206 15.89 12.00 10.58
C LEU A 206 16.07 12.83 9.31
N PRO A 207 15.61 14.10 9.29
CA PRO A 207 15.74 14.96 8.13
C PRO A 207 17.17 15.51 8.06
N ALA A 208 17.68 15.67 6.84
CA ALA A 208 18.94 16.38 6.61
C ALA A 208 18.71 17.88 6.75
N PRO A 209 19.76 18.70 6.97
CA PRO A 209 19.56 20.13 7.13
C PRO A 209 18.82 20.77 5.95
N GLY A 210 17.82 21.61 6.25
CA GLY A 210 16.97 22.25 5.26
C GLY A 210 16.05 23.33 5.84
N GLN A 211 15.49 24.15 4.96
CA GLN A 211 14.74 25.36 5.29
C GLN A 211 13.40 25.11 5.97
N PHE A 212 12.85 23.90 5.91
CA PHE A 212 11.63 23.50 6.62
C PHE A 212 11.89 22.60 7.83
N VAL A 213 13.14 22.21 8.06
CA VAL A 213 13.52 21.45 9.26
C VAL A 213 13.20 22.29 10.49
N ASN A 214 12.69 21.64 11.52
CA ASN A 214 12.15 22.23 12.75
C ASN A 214 10.82 23.00 12.59
N GLU A 215 10.22 23.05 11.39
CA GLU A 215 8.87 23.59 11.17
C GLU A 215 7.89 22.51 10.71
N LEU A 216 8.34 21.51 9.93
CA LEU A 216 7.50 20.45 9.35
C LEU A 216 8.03 19.02 9.67
N PRO A 217 7.74 18.46 10.86
CA PRO A 217 6.93 19.03 11.94
C PRO A 217 7.73 20.00 12.83
N LYS A 218 7.00 20.84 13.55
CA LYS A 218 7.59 21.85 14.42
C LYS A 218 8.37 21.24 15.58
N TYR A 219 9.62 21.64 15.74
CA TYR A 219 10.42 21.38 16.93
C TYR A 219 10.16 22.45 17.99
N ASN A 220 9.93 22.03 19.23
CA ASN A 220 9.94 22.89 20.40
C ASN A 220 11.17 22.56 21.25
N ALA A 221 11.74 23.59 21.89
CA ALA A 221 12.88 23.40 22.78
C ALA A 221 12.59 22.30 23.82
N GLY A 222 13.44 21.27 23.84
CA GLY A 222 13.30 20.11 24.73
C GLY A 222 12.58 18.89 24.13
N ASP A 223 12.05 18.97 22.92
CA ASP A 223 11.53 17.77 22.24
C ASP A 223 12.64 16.73 22.07
N THR A 224 12.31 15.48 22.41
CA THR A 224 13.19 14.32 22.21
C THR A 224 12.95 13.68 20.84
N TYR A 225 13.81 12.75 20.45
CA TYR A 225 13.61 11.91 19.27
C TYR A 225 12.22 11.24 19.29
N GLU A 226 11.81 10.64 20.41
CA GLU A 226 10.51 9.98 20.55
C GLU A 226 9.35 10.96 20.40
N THR A 227 9.52 12.20 20.89
CA THR A 227 8.52 13.26 20.74
C THR A 227 8.36 13.65 19.27
N ILE A 228 9.47 13.77 18.54
CA ILE A 228 9.45 14.06 17.11
C ILE A 228 8.84 12.91 16.31
N ILE A 229 9.19 11.65 16.62
CA ILE A 229 8.54 10.48 16.00
C ILE A 229 7.03 10.49 16.26
N GLY A 230 6.59 10.86 17.46
CA GLY A 230 5.16 11.02 17.78
C GLY A 230 4.48 12.11 16.94
N LYS A 231 5.16 13.25 16.71
CA LYS A 231 4.66 14.32 15.84
C LYS A 231 4.60 13.88 14.38
N VAL A 232 5.66 13.28 13.85
CA VAL A 232 5.68 12.73 12.47
C VAL A 232 4.59 11.67 12.29
N SER A 233 4.38 10.81 13.29
CA SER A 233 3.30 9.83 13.28
C SER A 233 1.93 10.50 13.19
N LYS A 234 1.72 11.61 13.90
CA LYS A 234 0.47 12.38 13.82
C LYS A 234 0.26 13.00 12.44
N GLU A 235 1.33 13.39 11.75
CA GLU A 235 1.21 13.95 10.40
C GLU A 235 1.00 12.87 9.32
N LEU A 236 1.54 11.65 9.47
CA LEU A 236 1.56 10.66 8.37
C LEU A 236 0.59 9.48 8.52
N VAL A 237 0.17 9.12 9.74
CA VAL A 237 -0.61 7.90 9.97
C VAL A 237 -2.10 8.14 9.72
N GLY A 238 -2.70 7.29 8.89
CA GLY A 238 -4.12 7.33 8.56
C GLY A 238 -4.46 8.06 7.25
N GLU A 239 -5.76 8.25 7.02
CA GLU A 239 -6.30 8.88 5.81
C GLU A 239 -6.03 10.40 5.77
N ASP A 240 -6.25 11.04 6.92
CA ASP A 240 -6.04 12.47 7.13
C ASP A 240 -4.57 12.73 7.49
N ALA A 241 -3.73 12.83 6.45
CA ALA A 241 -2.31 13.11 6.61
C ALA A 241 -1.96 14.55 6.21
N ASN A 242 -0.97 15.11 6.88
CA ASN A 242 -0.31 16.37 6.53
C ASN A 242 1.10 16.09 5.99
N THR A 243 1.84 17.17 5.72
CA THR A 243 3.16 17.12 5.12
C THR A 243 4.27 17.24 6.17
N ILE A 244 5.31 16.42 6.04
CA ILE A 244 6.61 16.59 6.69
C ILE A 244 7.69 16.89 5.64
N THR A 245 8.80 17.49 6.07
CA THR A 245 9.99 17.64 5.21
C THR A 245 11.02 16.56 5.52
N LEU A 246 11.77 16.13 4.51
CA LEU A 246 13.00 15.35 4.68
C LEU A 246 14.24 16.26 4.70
N GLY A 247 14.10 17.55 4.39
CA GLY A 247 15.20 18.49 4.19
C GLY A 247 16.08 18.09 3.01
N GLY A 248 17.36 18.46 3.04
CA GLY A 248 18.31 18.18 1.96
C GLY A 248 18.62 16.69 1.73
N TRP A 249 19.65 16.43 0.92
CA TRP A 249 20.01 15.07 0.52
C TRP A 249 20.23 14.11 1.71
N GLY A 250 19.66 12.91 1.59
CA GLY A 250 19.85 11.82 2.54
C GLY A 250 18.91 11.82 3.74
N GLY A 251 18.26 12.95 4.04
CA GLY A 251 17.22 13.01 5.06
C GLY A 251 16.08 12.06 4.75
N TYR A 252 15.52 11.40 5.78
CA TYR A 252 14.68 10.22 5.57
C TYR A 252 13.55 10.03 6.58
N VAL A 253 12.59 9.19 6.19
CA VAL A 253 11.54 8.63 7.05
C VAL A 253 11.38 7.13 6.77
N VAL A 254 11.06 6.36 7.81
CA VAL A 254 10.71 4.93 7.70
C VAL A 254 9.29 4.74 8.20
N VAL A 255 8.44 4.18 7.35
CA VAL A 255 7.01 3.94 7.61
C VAL A 255 6.64 2.49 7.37
N GLY A 256 5.49 2.06 7.86
CA GLY A 256 4.93 0.75 7.54
C GLY A 256 3.42 0.73 7.49
N PHE A 257 2.90 -0.38 6.98
CA PHE A 257 1.47 -0.67 6.82
C PHE A 257 1.04 -1.73 7.83
N ASP A 258 -0.26 -1.82 8.14
CA ASP A 258 -0.77 -2.80 9.10
C ASP A 258 -1.04 -4.19 8.50
N HIS A 259 -0.59 -4.38 7.26
CA HIS A 259 -0.72 -5.57 6.44
C HIS A 259 0.38 -5.56 5.36
N THR A 260 0.58 -6.69 4.68
CA THR A 260 1.48 -6.74 3.53
C THR A 260 0.80 -6.16 2.30
N ILE A 261 1.38 -5.11 1.71
CA ILE A 261 1.00 -4.64 0.38
C ILE A 261 1.49 -5.68 -0.62
N VAL A 262 0.54 -6.27 -1.34
CA VAL A 262 0.83 -7.36 -2.28
C VAL A 262 1.49 -6.80 -3.53
N ASN A 263 2.61 -7.39 -3.94
CA ASN A 263 3.22 -7.11 -5.23
C ASN A 263 2.34 -7.74 -6.33
N VAL A 264 1.49 -6.99 -7.02
CA VAL A 264 0.56 -7.55 -8.03
C VAL A 264 1.16 -7.44 -9.44
N PRO A 265 1.27 -8.55 -10.20
CA PRO A 265 1.90 -8.54 -11.52
C PRO A 265 1.31 -7.48 -12.45
N GLY A 266 2.19 -6.66 -13.03
CA GLY A 266 1.81 -5.67 -14.03
C GLY A 266 1.07 -4.45 -13.48
N ARG A 267 1.05 -4.23 -12.16
CA ARG A 267 0.36 -3.11 -11.52
C ARG A 267 1.30 -2.31 -10.62
N ARG A 268 0.87 -1.11 -10.25
CA ARG A 268 1.51 -0.32 -9.19
C ARG A 268 0.75 -0.63 -7.93
N ASP A 269 1.51 -0.84 -6.87
CA ASP A 269 1.01 -1.45 -5.65
C ASP A 269 0.74 -0.43 -4.57
N PHE A 270 1.56 0.62 -4.53
CA PHE A 270 1.42 1.67 -3.53
C PHE A 270 1.78 3.04 -4.08
N ARG A 271 1.41 4.08 -3.33
CA ARG A 271 1.80 5.46 -3.58
C ARG A 271 2.09 6.13 -2.25
N ILE A 272 3.13 6.96 -2.19
CA ILE A 272 3.33 7.92 -1.11
C ILE A 272 3.25 9.32 -1.73
N HIS A 273 2.49 10.19 -1.11
CA HIS A 273 2.22 11.54 -1.61
C HIS A 273 3.38 12.47 -1.27
N GLY A 274 3.68 13.37 -2.20
CA GLY A 274 4.56 14.52 -1.98
C GLY A 274 3.84 15.83 -2.25
N ASN A 275 4.60 16.90 -2.46
CA ASN A 275 4.08 18.22 -2.85
C ASN A 275 4.39 18.58 -4.32
N ALA A 276 4.98 17.68 -5.10
CA ALA A 276 5.37 17.94 -6.48
C ALA A 276 4.26 18.53 -7.37
N PHE A 277 4.62 19.56 -8.12
CA PHE A 277 3.74 20.25 -9.05
C PHE A 277 4.48 20.70 -10.32
N GLY A 278 3.75 20.84 -11.43
CA GLY A 278 4.31 21.34 -12.69
C GLY A 278 4.40 22.87 -12.71
N ALA A 279 5.44 23.41 -13.36
CA ALA A 279 5.58 24.85 -13.55
C ALA A 279 4.44 25.42 -14.41
N ASN A 280 3.83 26.52 -13.96
CA ASN A 280 2.76 27.19 -14.71
C ASN A 280 3.21 27.69 -16.08
N ALA A 281 4.48 28.10 -16.22
CA ALA A 281 5.07 28.52 -17.48
C ALA A 281 6.56 28.20 -17.48
N ASN A 282 7.01 27.33 -18.39
CA ASN A 282 8.42 27.03 -18.55
C ASN A 282 9.03 27.95 -19.62
N PRO A 283 10.09 28.73 -19.33
CA PRO A 283 10.76 29.57 -20.32
C PRO A 283 11.35 28.78 -21.50
N ARG A 284 11.69 27.50 -21.28
CA ARG A 284 12.23 26.62 -22.31
C ARG A 284 11.11 26.02 -23.17
N PRO A 285 11.15 26.24 -24.50
CA PRO A 285 10.18 25.62 -25.42
C PRO A 285 10.25 24.09 -25.39
N ASN A 286 9.09 23.43 -25.39
CA ASN A 286 8.96 21.97 -25.42
C ASN A 286 9.72 21.24 -24.29
N ALA A 287 9.85 21.89 -23.13
CA ALA A 287 10.46 21.25 -21.97
C ALA A 287 9.64 20.01 -21.52
N PRO A 288 10.29 18.93 -21.06
CA PRO A 288 9.61 17.82 -20.41
C PRO A 288 8.94 18.29 -19.11
N PHE A 289 8.12 17.42 -18.52
CA PHE A 289 7.43 17.74 -17.27
C PHE A 289 8.43 18.13 -16.15
N GLY A 290 8.18 19.27 -15.52
CA GLY A 290 8.99 19.81 -14.44
C GLY A 290 8.31 21.00 -13.76
N GLY A 291 8.77 21.34 -12.56
CA GLY A 291 8.26 22.40 -11.69
C GLY A 291 8.95 22.30 -10.33
N SER A 292 8.23 21.85 -9.30
CA SER A 292 8.82 21.31 -8.06
C SER A 292 8.78 19.79 -8.16
N CYS A 293 9.92 19.17 -8.44
CA CYS A 293 10.07 17.72 -8.50
C CYS A 293 11.31 17.35 -7.70
N GLU A 294 11.11 16.83 -6.49
CA GLU A 294 12.12 16.67 -5.44
C GLU A 294 12.19 15.19 -5.03
N PRO A 295 12.67 14.32 -5.94
CA PRO A 295 12.46 12.88 -5.87
C PRO A 295 13.11 12.24 -4.64
N ALA A 296 12.30 11.57 -3.84
CA ALA A 296 12.77 10.62 -2.84
C ALA A 296 13.03 9.25 -3.45
N ILE A 297 14.18 8.68 -3.11
CA ILE A 297 14.48 7.26 -3.32
C ILE A 297 13.56 6.42 -2.43
N VAL A 298 13.09 5.30 -2.97
CA VAL A 298 12.22 4.36 -2.27
C VAL A 298 12.96 3.06 -2.01
N MET A 299 13.09 2.71 -0.73
CA MET A 299 13.53 1.39 -0.26
C MET A 299 12.34 0.68 0.35
N VAL A 300 12.23 -0.63 0.13
CA VAL A 300 11.12 -1.45 0.62
C VAL A 300 11.62 -2.71 1.30
N ALA A 301 10.88 -3.20 2.28
CA ALA A 301 11.16 -4.45 2.99
C ALA A 301 9.84 -5.13 3.39
N TYR A 302 9.91 -6.41 3.72
CA TYR A 302 8.81 -7.18 4.30
C TYR A 302 9.30 -7.87 5.57
N ASP A 303 8.42 -8.04 6.54
CA ASP A 303 8.72 -8.59 7.88
C ASP A 303 8.98 -10.10 7.82
N LYS A 304 10.20 -10.46 7.40
CA LYS A 304 10.57 -11.85 7.11
C LYS A 304 10.62 -12.71 8.37
N ASN A 305 11.06 -12.13 9.48
CA ASN A 305 11.20 -12.82 10.76
C ASN A 305 9.96 -12.68 11.68
N LYS A 306 8.97 -11.87 11.26
CA LYS A 306 7.68 -11.65 11.95
C LYS A 306 7.82 -10.91 13.28
N ASN A 307 8.79 -10.00 13.40
CA ASN A 307 9.05 -9.22 14.61
C ASN A 307 8.30 -7.87 14.63
N GLY A 308 7.64 -7.50 13.52
CA GLY A 308 6.92 -6.25 13.35
C GLY A 308 7.81 -5.01 13.23
N LYS A 309 9.07 -5.16 12.79
CA LYS A 309 10.05 -4.10 12.66
C LYS A 309 10.78 -4.17 11.31
N PRO A 310 11.18 -3.02 10.74
CA PRO A 310 12.08 -3.00 9.61
C PRO A 310 13.50 -3.35 10.07
N ASP A 311 13.99 -4.53 9.71
CA ASP A 311 15.36 -4.95 10.01
C ASP A 311 16.36 -4.42 8.95
N GLU A 312 17.58 -4.11 9.38
CA GLU A 312 18.58 -3.42 8.54
C GLU A 312 19.05 -4.23 7.32
N ASP A 313 18.99 -5.56 7.38
CA ASP A 313 19.46 -6.47 6.34
C ASP A 313 18.38 -6.84 5.30
N GLU A 314 17.20 -6.23 5.37
CA GLU A 314 16.02 -6.60 4.57
C GLU A 314 15.63 -5.60 3.47
N TRP A 315 16.40 -4.52 3.28
CA TRP A 315 16.07 -3.45 2.34
C TRP A 315 16.37 -3.78 0.88
N TYR A 316 15.36 -3.61 0.03
CA TYR A 316 15.43 -3.64 -1.43
C TYR A 316 15.14 -2.25 -1.98
N GLU A 317 15.86 -1.83 -3.02
CA GLU A 317 15.59 -0.56 -3.68
C GLU A 317 14.52 -0.72 -4.75
N ILE A 318 13.60 0.21 -4.86
CA ILE A 318 12.79 0.39 -6.07
C ILE A 318 13.65 1.06 -7.14
N LYS A 319 13.96 0.32 -8.21
CA LYS A 319 14.75 0.81 -9.35
C LYS A 319 14.00 1.90 -10.11
N GLY A 320 14.23 3.17 -9.76
CA GLY A 320 13.74 4.32 -10.50
C GLY A 320 14.53 4.57 -11.80
N SER A 321 14.01 5.47 -12.65
CA SER A 321 14.54 5.69 -14.00
C SER A 321 15.95 6.29 -14.05
N GLY A 322 16.35 7.04 -13.02
CA GLY A 322 17.67 7.68 -12.90
C GLY A 322 18.64 6.94 -11.97
N ASN A 323 18.30 5.72 -11.53
CA ASN A 323 18.95 5.07 -10.39
C ASN A 323 20.38 4.59 -10.67
N PHE A 324 20.72 4.33 -11.94
CA PHE A 324 22.07 3.99 -12.39
C PHE A 324 22.71 5.10 -13.24
N SER A 325 21.90 5.82 -14.01
CA SER A 325 22.31 6.96 -14.84
C SER A 325 21.09 7.78 -15.21
N ALA A 326 21.25 9.11 -15.34
CA ALA A 326 20.21 10.00 -15.81
C ALA A 326 20.23 10.21 -17.34
N GLU A 327 21.13 9.56 -18.09
CA GLU A 327 21.30 9.77 -19.55
C GLU A 327 20.02 9.56 -20.37
N ASN A 328 19.12 8.70 -19.88
CA ASN A 328 17.84 8.44 -20.55
C ASN A 328 16.72 9.38 -20.09
N GLU A 329 16.98 10.30 -19.16
CA GLU A 329 16.02 11.30 -18.71
C GLU A 329 15.82 12.39 -19.77
N PRO A 330 14.57 12.84 -20.00
CA PRO A 330 14.27 13.75 -21.09
C PRO A 330 14.87 15.16 -20.91
N TRP A 331 15.28 15.50 -19.69
CA TRP A 331 15.92 16.78 -19.34
C TRP A 331 17.46 16.69 -19.31
N TYR A 332 18.04 15.50 -19.48
CA TYR A 332 19.48 15.26 -19.28
C TYR A 332 20.38 16.19 -20.09
N SER A 333 20.14 16.30 -21.39
CA SER A 333 20.94 17.15 -22.29
C SER A 333 20.89 18.62 -21.92
N ALA A 334 19.74 19.11 -21.46
CA ALA A 334 19.60 20.48 -20.97
C ALA A 334 20.37 20.68 -19.66
N ALA A 335 20.31 19.72 -18.73
CA ALA A 335 21.07 19.79 -17.48
C ALA A 335 22.59 19.79 -17.74
N VAL A 336 23.08 18.98 -18.69
CA VAL A 336 24.48 19.01 -19.14
C VAL A 336 24.86 20.39 -19.70
N ALA A 337 24.01 20.96 -20.58
CA ALA A 337 24.25 22.29 -21.15
C ALA A 337 24.30 23.38 -20.07
N SER A 338 23.49 23.25 -19.01
CA SER A 338 23.47 24.12 -17.84
C SER A 338 24.57 23.82 -16.81
N LYS A 339 25.50 22.90 -17.12
CA LYS A 339 26.64 22.51 -16.29
C LYS A 339 26.24 21.92 -14.92
N ASN A 340 25.06 21.32 -14.84
CA ASN A 340 24.68 20.55 -13.68
C ASN A 340 25.56 19.31 -13.53
N ASP A 341 25.76 18.86 -12.30
CA ASP A 341 26.33 17.55 -12.04
C ASP A 341 25.27 16.46 -12.27
N VAL A 342 25.33 15.83 -13.44
CA VAL A 342 24.36 14.83 -13.90
C VAL A 342 24.77 13.39 -13.57
N ARG A 343 25.78 13.19 -12.71
CA ARG A 343 26.20 11.86 -12.27
C ARG A 343 25.27 11.34 -11.18
N THR A 344 24.88 10.07 -11.31
CA THR A 344 24.25 9.31 -10.22
C THR A 344 25.32 8.54 -9.45
N PHE A 345 25.40 8.77 -8.14
CA PHE A 345 26.29 8.04 -7.23
C PHE A 345 25.49 7.03 -6.42
N ARG A 346 25.81 5.75 -6.59
CA ARG A 346 25.11 4.65 -5.90
C ARG A 346 25.52 4.50 -4.43
N ASN A 347 26.81 4.70 -4.16
CA ASN A 347 27.43 4.56 -2.85
C ASN A 347 27.93 5.93 -2.38
N TYR A 348 27.00 6.84 -2.11
CA TYR A 348 27.33 8.19 -1.68
C TYR A 348 27.16 8.31 -0.16
N GLU A 349 28.04 9.09 0.45
CA GLU A 349 27.98 9.44 1.86
C GLU A 349 28.28 10.92 2.01
N MET A 350 27.46 11.64 2.78
CA MET A 350 27.65 13.06 3.07
C MET A 350 27.44 13.32 4.56
N THR A 351 28.36 14.08 5.13
CA THR A 351 28.34 14.49 6.53
C THR A 351 28.07 15.97 6.63
N TYR A 352 27.07 16.34 7.43
CA TYR A 352 26.71 17.72 7.74
C TYR A 352 27.15 18.09 9.15
N SER A 353 27.78 19.25 9.31
CA SER A 353 28.17 19.78 10.62
C SER A 353 27.17 20.82 11.13
N ARG A 354 26.88 20.79 12.43
CA ARG A 354 26.07 21.80 13.13
C ARG A 354 26.58 23.21 12.80
N PRO A 355 25.69 24.19 12.59
CA PRO A 355 26.12 25.53 12.22
C PRO A 355 26.90 26.18 13.37
N VAL A 356 27.98 26.87 13.02
CA VAL A 356 28.83 27.60 13.99
C VAL A 356 28.12 28.86 14.52
N THR A 357 27.24 29.44 13.71
CA THR A 357 26.43 30.62 14.08
C THR A 357 25.02 30.50 13.53
N GLU A 358 24.05 30.90 14.36
CA GLU A 358 22.65 31.11 13.95
C GLU A 358 22.33 32.57 13.65
N THR A 359 23.26 33.48 13.94
CA THR A 359 23.05 34.93 13.78
C THR A 359 23.26 35.32 12.32
N PRO A 360 22.24 35.87 11.64
CA PRO A 360 22.37 36.37 10.27
C PRO A 360 23.41 37.49 10.16
N GLY A 361 24.13 37.52 9.03
CA GLY A 361 24.92 38.69 8.63
C GLY A 361 24.07 39.73 7.90
N THR A 362 24.71 40.70 7.25
CA THR A 362 24.04 41.55 6.26
C THR A 362 23.61 40.68 5.07
N PRO A 363 22.30 40.59 4.74
CA PRO A 363 21.84 39.69 3.69
C PRO A 363 22.40 40.04 2.30
N GLN A 364 22.67 39.02 1.50
CA GLN A 364 22.97 39.14 0.07
C GLN A 364 21.82 38.57 -0.75
N GLY A 365 20.87 39.43 -1.13
CA GLY A 365 19.66 39.00 -1.82
C GLY A 365 18.81 38.09 -0.92
N HIS A 366 18.56 36.85 -1.35
CA HIS A 366 17.79 35.85 -0.60
C HIS A 366 18.63 35.11 0.47
N ILE A 367 19.92 35.43 0.61
CA ILE A 367 20.85 34.71 1.49
C ILE A 367 21.10 35.53 2.76
N SER A 368 20.90 34.91 3.92
CA SER A 368 21.15 35.52 5.24
C SER A 368 22.46 35.05 5.89
N ILE A 369 22.84 33.79 5.65
CA ILE A 369 24.14 33.21 6.05
C ILE A 369 24.67 32.36 4.87
N PRO A 370 25.70 32.81 4.13
CA PRO A 370 26.19 32.09 2.96
C PRO A 370 26.91 30.78 3.29
N ASN A 371 27.63 30.72 4.41
CA ASN A 371 28.37 29.52 4.84
C ASN A 371 27.74 28.97 6.13
N TYR A 372 26.53 28.42 6.05
CA TYR A 372 25.74 28.09 7.23
C TYR A 372 25.99 26.66 7.75
N ILE A 373 25.68 25.63 6.96
CA ILE A 373 25.92 24.23 7.32
C ILE A 373 27.08 23.70 6.49
N SER A 374 28.22 23.44 7.12
CA SER A 374 29.36 22.81 6.44
C SER A 374 29.04 21.35 6.11
N TRP A 375 29.44 20.89 4.92
CA TRP A 375 29.32 19.49 4.53
C TRP A 375 30.58 18.98 3.81
N SER A 376 30.81 17.67 3.91
CA SER A 376 31.82 16.94 3.15
C SER A 376 31.30 15.59 2.70
N ASP A 377 31.75 15.10 1.55
CA ASP A 377 31.32 13.83 0.98
C ASP A 377 32.45 12.81 0.79
N ASN A 378 32.07 11.55 0.53
CA ASN A 378 33.01 10.48 0.22
C ASN A 378 33.57 10.52 -1.22
N GLN A 379 33.27 11.56 -1.99
CA GLN A 379 33.87 11.84 -3.30
C GLN A 379 35.01 12.88 -3.18
N GLY A 380 35.35 13.31 -1.96
CA GLY A 380 36.39 14.29 -1.68
C GLY A 380 35.95 15.73 -1.88
N GLN A 381 34.64 15.99 -2.01
CA GLN A 381 34.08 17.32 -2.11
C GLN A 381 33.65 17.83 -0.74
N GLN A 382 33.63 19.15 -0.60
CA GLN A 382 33.15 19.85 0.58
C GLN A 382 32.54 21.18 0.20
N GLY A 383 31.66 21.70 1.04
CA GLY A 383 31.01 22.98 0.80
C GLY A 383 30.14 23.42 1.96
N TYR A 384 29.22 24.34 1.67
CA TYR A 384 28.25 24.83 2.65
C TYR A 384 26.84 24.81 2.07
N LYS A 385 25.85 24.57 2.92
CA LYS A 385 24.46 24.98 2.68
C LYS A 385 24.29 26.44 3.10
N ILE A 386 23.39 27.15 2.43
CA ILE A 386 23.06 28.53 2.74
C ILE A 386 21.89 28.60 3.73
N LYS A 387 21.81 29.65 4.53
CA LYS A 387 20.56 30.05 5.20
C LYS A 387 19.91 31.15 4.39
N ASN A 388 18.62 31.03 4.11
CA ASN A 388 17.90 32.05 3.35
C ASN A 388 17.31 33.13 4.27
N THR A 389 16.75 34.18 3.68
CA THR A 389 16.11 35.30 4.41
C THR A 389 14.66 35.03 4.81
N TYR A 390 14.07 33.93 4.33
CA TYR A 390 12.65 33.61 4.52
C TYR A 390 12.40 32.75 5.77
N HIS A 391 13.40 31.99 6.19
CA HIS A 391 13.32 31.04 7.32
C HIS A 391 14.34 31.39 8.41
N THR A 392 13.86 31.52 9.65
CA THR A 392 14.68 31.99 10.78
C THR A 392 15.13 30.89 11.72
N GLN A 393 14.40 29.77 11.78
CA GLN A 393 14.74 28.63 12.64
C GLN A 393 16.07 27.99 12.22
N SER A 394 16.64 27.14 13.09
CA SER A 394 17.83 26.37 12.71
C SER A 394 17.48 25.40 11.59
N TYR A 395 18.32 25.26 10.57
CA TYR A 395 18.11 24.21 9.55
C TYR A 395 18.62 22.86 10.03
N TYR A 396 19.42 22.82 11.09
CA TYR A 396 19.91 21.58 11.68
C TYR A 396 18.84 20.98 12.60
N PRO A 397 18.57 19.66 12.57
CA PRO A 397 17.53 19.05 13.41
C PRO A 397 17.73 19.35 14.91
N GLY A 398 16.74 19.99 15.54
CA GLY A 398 16.87 20.56 16.88
C GLY A 398 16.97 19.52 18.01
N TRP A 399 16.54 18.28 17.77
CA TRP A 399 16.61 17.18 18.74
C TRP A 399 17.90 16.36 18.64
N VAL A 400 18.71 16.56 17.59
CA VAL A 400 19.99 15.86 17.43
C VAL A 400 21.03 16.52 18.32
N LYS A 401 21.74 15.72 19.12
CA LYS A 401 22.78 16.19 20.05
C LYS A 401 24.17 16.20 19.43
N ASP A 402 24.43 15.32 18.48
CA ASP A 402 25.73 15.23 17.82
C ASP A 402 26.01 16.47 16.99
N ASP A 403 27.27 16.86 16.88
CA ASP A 403 27.69 18.01 16.06
C ASP A 403 27.77 17.67 14.58
N GLN A 404 27.69 16.38 14.23
CA GLN A 404 27.73 15.90 12.86
C GLN A 404 26.66 14.82 12.64
N ILE A 405 26.02 14.85 11.47
CA ILE A 405 25.12 13.79 11.00
C ILE A 405 25.62 13.32 9.65
N THR A 406 25.74 12.00 9.48
CA THR A 406 26.19 11.37 8.24
C THR A 406 25.06 10.56 7.62
N TYR A 407 24.77 10.82 6.36
CA TYR A 407 23.79 10.07 5.57
C TYR A 407 24.48 9.23 4.51
N LYS A 408 23.88 8.08 4.17
CA LYS A 408 24.36 7.15 3.16
C LYS A 408 23.23 6.77 2.22
N GLY A 409 23.53 6.68 0.93
CA GLY A 409 22.55 6.23 -0.06
C GLY A 409 22.93 6.63 -1.48
N ILE A 410 21.91 6.74 -2.31
CA ILE A 410 22.03 7.15 -3.71
C ILE A 410 21.89 8.66 -3.80
N ARG A 411 22.81 9.30 -4.51
CA ARG A 411 22.69 10.69 -4.95
C ARG A 411 22.36 10.70 -6.43
N LEU A 412 21.14 11.09 -6.77
CA LEU A 412 20.67 11.27 -8.14
C LEU A 412 21.37 12.46 -8.80
N ALA A 413 21.30 12.46 -10.14
CA ALA A 413 21.67 13.61 -10.96
C ALA A 413 20.85 14.86 -10.57
N ARG A 414 21.49 16.03 -10.68
CA ARG A 414 20.85 17.32 -10.42
C ARG A 414 19.82 17.67 -11.50
N ASN A 415 18.54 17.68 -11.12
CA ASN A 415 17.40 17.85 -12.01
C ASN A 415 16.83 19.29 -12.05
N GLY A 416 17.31 20.19 -11.20
CA GLY A 416 16.95 21.61 -11.23
C GLY A 416 17.74 22.38 -12.29
N ILE A 417 17.06 23.04 -13.23
CA ILE A 417 17.69 23.90 -14.23
C ILE A 417 17.24 25.34 -14.02
N GLU A 418 18.19 26.26 -14.02
CA GLU A 418 17.92 27.69 -14.07
C GLU A 418 17.58 28.09 -15.51
N GLU A 419 16.30 28.29 -15.80
CA GLU A 419 15.79 28.50 -17.17
C GLU A 419 15.75 29.98 -17.58
N SER A 420 16.00 30.93 -16.65
CA SER A 420 15.99 32.37 -17.00
C SER A 420 17.31 32.90 -17.53
N GLY A 421 18.43 32.22 -17.26
CA GLY A 421 19.79 32.71 -17.49
C GLY A 421 20.24 33.81 -16.51
N GLN A 422 19.42 34.16 -15.52
CA GLN A 422 19.65 35.25 -14.56
C GLN A 422 19.52 34.81 -13.10
N GLY A 423 19.33 33.51 -12.83
CA GLY A 423 19.14 33.01 -11.46
C GLY A 423 17.74 33.24 -10.88
N SER A 424 16.76 33.59 -11.71
CA SER A 424 15.42 33.99 -11.26
C SER A 424 14.34 32.91 -11.43
N TYR A 425 14.55 31.90 -12.27
CA TYR A 425 13.54 30.90 -12.58
C TYR A 425 14.13 29.50 -12.66
N PHE A 426 13.91 28.71 -11.61
CA PHE A 426 14.35 27.32 -11.57
C PHE A 426 13.17 26.40 -11.90
N VAL A 427 13.44 25.37 -12.70
CA VAL A 427 12.53 24.27 -12.97
C VAL A 427 13.21 22.97 -12.57
N LEU A 428 12.65 22.27 -11.60
CA LEU A 428 13.09 20.93 -11.20
C LEU A 428 12.31 19.92 -12.04
N TYR A 429 13.02 19.17 -12.87
CA TYR A 429 12.40 18.25 -13.80
C TYR A 429 12.14 16.88 -13.17
N ALA A 430 11.01 16.27 -13.51
CA ALA A 430 10.72 14.94 -13.01
C ALA A 430 11.63 13.90 -13.66
N PHE A 431 12.08 12.94 -12.85
CA PHE A 431 12.54 11.65 -13.36
C PHE A 431 11.33 10.87 -13.90
N LYS A 432 11.50 9.93 -14.83
CA LYS A 432 10.35 9.23 -15.44
C LYS A 432 9.47 8.44 -14.46
N TYR A 433 10.05 7.70 -13.49
CA TYR A 433 9.28 6.85 -12.56
C TYR A 433 10.12 6.36 -11.37
N GLY A 434 9.45 5.78 -10.37
CA GLY A 434 10.08 5.04 -9.26
C GLY A 434 10.52 5.90 -8.07
N TYR A 435 10.03 7.14 -8.00
CA TYR A 435 10.37 8.10 -6.96
C TYR A 435 9.10 8.74 -6.37
N VAL A 436 9.17 9.08 -5.09
CA VAL A 436 8.14 9.86 -4.40
C VAL A 436 8.46 11.34 -4.53
N ASP A 437 7.45 12.21 -4.47
CA ASP A 437 7.60 13.66 -4.62
C ASP A 437 8.24 14.09 -5.95
N ASN A 438 7.93 13.32 -6.99
CA ASN A 438 8.50 13.47 -8.32
C ASN A 438 7.45 13.84 -9.38
N TYR A 439 6.20 13.41 -9.18
CA TYR A 439 5.03 13.81 -9.97
C TYR A 439 3.88 14.17 -9.03
N PRO A 440 2.91 14.99 -9.47
CA PRO A 440 1.69 15.24 -8.72
C PRO A 440 1.01 13.94 -8.30
N ASN A 441 0.44 13.92 -7.09
CA ASN A 441 -0.09 12.71 -6.46
C ASN A 441 -1.21 12.04 -7.28
N THR A 442 -1.89 12.75 -8.16
CA THR A 442 -2.93 12.18 -9.02
C THR A 442 -2.39 11.57 -10.31
N HIS A 443 -1.12 11.79 -10.64
CA HIS A 443 -0.49 11.30 -11.86
C HIS A 443 -0.05 9.82 -11.69
N ASP A 444 -0.17 9.01 -12.74
CA ASP A 444 0.16 7.58 -12.68
C ASP A 444 1.62 7.30 -12.28
N ASN A 445 2.57 8.13 -12.74
CA ASN A 445 4.00 8.02 -12.40
C ASN A 445 4.35 8.33 -10.93
N SER A 446 3.39 8.76 -10.10
CA SER A 446 3.58 8.80 -8.64
C SER A 446 3.32 7.44 -7.98
N GLY A 447 2.73 6.48 -8.70
CA GLY A 447 2.57 5.11 -8.23
C GLY A 447 3.87 4.30 -8.32
N ILE A 448 4.09 3.44 -7.34
CA ILE A 448 5.26 2.58 -7.21
C ILE A 448 4.86 1.12 -7.42
N ASP A 449 5.63 0.41 -8.24
CA ASP A 449 5.49 -1.02 -8.50
C ASP A 449 6.60 -1.78 -7.73
N ILE A 450 6.21 -2.77 -6.95
CA ILE A 450 7.14 -3.58 -6.17
C ILE A 450 7.97 -4.52 -7.10
N ASP A 451 7.50 -4.83 -8.31
CA ASP A 451 8.31 -5.56 -9.31
C ASP A 451 9.52 -4.77 -9.83
N TRP A 452 9.66 -3.50 -9.44
CA TRP A 452 10.86 -2.70 -9.69
C TRP A 452 11.96 -2.93 -8.65
N ALA A 453 11.72 -3.78 -7.64
CA ALA A 453 12.69 -4.06 -6.59
C ALA A 453 13.99 -4.69 -7.11
N ILE A 454 15.12 -4.19 -6.61
CA ILE A 454 16.47 -4.73 -6.83
C ILE A 454 17.19 -4.96 -5.49
N ASP A 455 18.09 -5.95 -5.47
CA ASP A 455 19.01 -6.16 -4.35
C ASP A 455 20.13 -5.12 -4.33
N LYS A 456 20.95 -5.15 -3.28
CA LYS A 456 22.14 -4.28 -3.15
C LYS A 456 23.16 -4.39 -4.28
N ASN A 457 23.13 -5.47 -5.06
CA ASN A 457 24.02 -5.69 -6.20
C ASN A 457 23.38 -5.22 -7.52
N GLY A 458 22.14 -4.74 -7.50
CA GLY A 458 21.39 -4.30 -8.67
C GLY A 458 20.63 -5.42 -9.39
N ASN A 459 20.56 -6.62 -8.82
CA ASN A 459 19.79 -7.72 -9.42
C ASN A 459 18.31 -7.54 -9.12
N LYS A 460 17.44 -7.78 -10.10
CA LYS A 460 15.99 -7.80 -9.90
C LYS A 460 15.60 -8.85 -8.87
N VAL A 461 14.74 -8.47 -7.93
CA VAL A 461 14.18 -9.37 -6.92
C VAL A 461 12.67 -9.40 -7.05
N LEU A 462 12.12 -10.61 -7.07
CA LEU A 462 10.68 -10.82 -7.05
C LEU A 462 10.22 -10.91 -5.59
N LEU A 463 9.72 -9.81 -5.02
CA LEU A 463 9.20 -9.80 -3.66
C LEU A 463 7.76 -10.31 -3.63
N PRO A 464 7.33 -11.04 -2.57
CA PRO A 464 5.92 -11.39 -2.41
C PRO A 464 5.04 -10.14 -2.19
N GLY A 465 5.58 -9.16 -1.48
CA GLY A 465 4.93 -7.91 -1.09
C GLY A 465 5.86 -7.15 -0.14
N ILE A 466 5.36 -6.08 0.48
CA ILE A 466 6.13 -5.23 1.39
C ILE A 466 5.29 -4.88 2.62
N ASP A 467 5.96 -4.68 3.76
CA ASP A 467 5.36 -4.20 5.01
C ASP A 467 5.93 -2.83 5.43
N PHE A 468 7.16 -2.52 4.98
CA PHE A 468 7.90 -1.32 5.34
C PHE A 468 8.42 -0.57 4.11
N VAL A 469 8.47 0.76 4.22
CA VAL A 469 9.00 1.67 3.21
C VAL A 469 9.92 2.67 3.89
N LYS A 470 11.15 2.82 3.39
CA LYS A 470 12.06 3.90 3.73
C LYS A 470 12.19 4.85 2.55
N LEU A 471 11.99 6.13 2.80
CA LEU A 471 12.07 7.20 1.81
C LEU A 471 13.19 8.14 2.22
N TYR A 472 14.05 8.52 1.28
CA TYR A 472 15.06 9.55 1.53
C TYR A 472 15.26 10.46 0.33
N ASN A 473 15.51 11.74 0.57
CA ASN A 473 15.75 12.71 -0.49
C ASN A 473 16.96 12.30 -1.35
N GLY A 474 16.73 12.12 -2.65
CA GLY A 474 17.71 11.63 -3.60
C GLY A 474 18.59 12.70 -4.24
N VAL A 475 18.26 13.99 -4.13
CA VAL A 475 18.94 15.06 -4.87
C VAL A 475 19.67 16.00 -3.91
N ASP A 476 20.96 16.22 -4.17
CA ASP A 476 21.74 17.28 -3.54
C ASP A 476 21.89 18.46 -4.51
N GLN A 477 21.04 19.48 -4.37
CA GLN A 477 21.09 20.69 -5.19
C GLN A 477 20.55 21.91 -4.46
N GLU A 478 21.21 23.06 -4.64
CA GLU A 478 20.65 24.38 -4.29
C GLU A 478 20.02 25.01 -5.54
N ASN A 479 18.78 25.45 -5.44
CA ASN A 479 17.99 26.03 -6.54
C ASN A 479 17.76 27.54 -6.36
N GLY A 480 18.81 28.24 -5.94
CA GLY A 480 18.80 29.68 -5.72
C GLY A 480 17.82 30.10 -4.64
N TRP A 481 16.91 31.02 -4.97
CA TRP A 481 15.95 31.57 -4.00
C TRP A 481 14.90 30.56 -3.52
N LEU A 482 14.72 29.44 -4.24
CA LEU A 482 13.88 28.33 -3.80
C LEU A 482 14.51 27.56 -2.62
N GLY A 483 15.82 27.67 -2.41
CA GLY A 483 16.56 26.89 -1.43
C GLY A 483 17.01 25.53 -1.96
N GLU A 484 17.29 24.62 -1.03
CA GLU A 484 17.69 23.25 -1.34
C GLU A 484 16.56 22.46 -1.99
N ALA A 485 16.89 21.50 -2.86
CA ALA A 485 15.95 20.44 -3.23
C ALA A 485 15.58 19.67 -1.96
N SER A 486 14.31 19.72 -1.58
CA SER A 486 13.78 19.18 -0.33
C SER A 486 12.60 18.29 -0.64
N THR A 487 12.70 16.99 -0.35
CA THR A 487 11.54 16.12 -0.50
C THR A 487 10.56 16.37 0.64
N GLU A 488 9.30 16.61 0.30
CA GLU A 488 8.18 16.61 1.22
C GLU A 488 7.35 15.33 1.09
N ILE A 489 6.92 14.78 2.23
CA ILE A 489 6.17 13.52 2.30
C ILE A 489 4.87 13.72 3.05
N SER A 490 3.79 13.10 2.57
CA SER A 490 2.49 13.04 3.26
C SER A 490 1.88 11.63 3.17
N ARG A 491 0.58 11.52 2.86
CA ARG A 491 -0.19 10.27 2.89
C ARG A 491 0.47 9.14 2.10
N GLY A 492 0.47 7.93 2.65
CA GLY A 492 0.80 6.70 1.92
C GLY A 492 -0.41 5.79 1.73
N GLU A 493 -0.44 5.03 0.65
CA GLU A 493 -1.61 4.29 0.16
C GLU A 493 -1.24 2.92 -0.40
N ASP A 494 -1.94 1.86 0.03
CA ASP A 494 -2.11 0.62 -0.73
C ASP A 494 -3.17 0.85 -1.82
N LEU A 495 -2.74 0.82 -3.08
CA LEU A 495 -3.60 1.08 -4.23
C LEU A 495 -4.63 -0.03 -4.47
N HIS A 496 -4.33 -1.26 -4.06
CA HIS A 496 -5.21 -2.41 -4.26
C HIS A 496 -6.42 -2.38 -3.33
N LEU A 497 -6.22 -1.95 -2.08
CA LEU A 497 -7.30 -1.78 -1.11
C LEU A 497 -8.20 -0.59 -1.44
N LEU A 498 -7.65 0.47 -2.04
CA LEU A 498 -8.42 1.61 -2.57
C LEU A 498 -9.12 1.30 -3.91
N GLY A 499 -8.85 0.15 -4.52
CA GLY A 499 -9.39 -0.23 -5.83
C GLY A 499 -8.81 0.55 -7.01
N THR A 500 -7.74 1.32 -6.78
CA THR A 500 -7.02 2.09 -7.79
C THR A 500 -6.24 1.15 -8.70
N LYS A 501 -6.34 1.36 -10.02
CA LYS A 501 -5.72 0.49 -11.03
C LYS A 501 -4.78 1.30 -11.91
N ILE A 502 -3.49 1.16 -11.66
CA ILE A 502 -2.44 1.79 -12.47
C ILE A 502 -1.55 0.69 -13.03
N ALA A 503 -1.46 0.60 -14.36
CA ALA A 503 -0.74 -0.46 -15.05
C ALA A 503 0.75 -0.15 -15.18
N THR A 504 1.61 -1.08 -14.73
CA THR A 504 2.88 -1.48 -15.36
C THR A 504 3.52 -0.57 -16.43
N ILE A 505 4.79 -0.17 -16.32
CA ILE A 505 5.56 0.38 -17.44
C ILE A 505 6.56 -0.67 -17.88
N ASN A 506 6.82 -0.70 -19.18
CA ASN A 506 7.93 -1.46 -19.71
C ASN A 506 9.22 -0.69 -19.39
N GLN A 507 10.10 -1.30 -18.61
CA GLN A 507 11.39 -0.74 -18.20
C GLN A 507 12.49 -1.00 -19.22
#